data_AF-A0A7V8YE03-F1
#
_entry.id   AF-A0A7V8YE03-F1
#
_cell.length_a   1.000
_cell.length_b   1.000
_cell.length_c   1.000
_cell.angle_alpha   90.00
_cell.angle_beta   90.00
_cell.angle_gamma   90.00
#
_symmetry.space_group_name_H-M   'P 1'
#
loop_
_entity.id
_entity.type
_entity.pdbx_description
1 polymer ?
#
loop_
_entity_poly.entity_id
_entity_poly.type
_entity_poly.pdbx_seq_one_letter_code
_entity_poly.pdbx_strand_id
1 'polypeptide(L)'
;MGQISKSDANPILLAVLNLVTGGCVGYFLMGQQKKAIASIIYFFIGFCFGIGLLVPLITAYDAYLLGQKLANGETIEDNENGLGFLSSLPGFS
;
A
#
# COMPACT_ATOMS: atom_id res chain seq x y z
N MET A 1 -11.53 9.13 -11.96
CA MET A 1 -10.64 8.18 -11.27
C MET A 1 -9.34 8.13 -12.06
N GLY A 2 -8.20 8.39 -11.42
CA GLY A 2 -6.90 8.25 -12.07
C GLY A 2 -6.56 6.79 -12.26
N GLN A 3 -5.89 6.48 -13.37
CA GLN A 3 -5.28 5.19 -13.61
C GLN A 3 -3.77 5.34 -13.49
N ILE A 4 -3.16 4.46 -12.71
CA ILE A 4 -1.73 4.43 -12.46
C ILE A 4 -1.14 3.34 -13.36
N SER A 5 -0.18 3.73 -14.20
CA SER A 5 0.60 2.82 -15.02
C SER A 5 2.09 3.09 -14.79
N LYS A 6 2.84 2.08 -14.35
CA LYS A 6 4.28 2.16 -14.12
C LYS A 6 4.93 0.82 -14.44
N SER A 7 5.38 0.65 -15.69
CA SER A 7 6.10 -0.56 -16.12
C SER A 7 7.42 -0.80 -15.35
N ASP A 8 8.00 0.25 -14.78
CA ASP A 8 9.26 0.17 -14.02
C ASP A 8 9.04 -0.09 -12.51
N ALA A 9 7.81 -0.40 -12.10
CA ALA A 9 7.53 -0.70 -10.70
C ALA A 9 8.24 -1.99 -10.28
N ASN A 10 9.12 -1.90 -9.28
CA ASN A 10 9.72 -3.08 -8.66
C ASN A 10 8.85 -3.51 -7.46
N PRO A 11 8.14 -4.66 -7.53
CA PRO A 11 7.21 -5.09 -6.49
C PRO A 11 7.89 -5.30 -5.13
N ILE A 12 9.12 -5.84 -5.16
CA ILE A 12 9.90 -6.11 -3.96
C ILE A 12 10.31 -4.79 -3.29
N LEU A 13 10.75 -3.82 -4.09
CA LEU A 13 11.12 -2.51 -3.57
C LEU A 13 9.94 -1.81 -2.89
N LEU A 14 8.76 -1.84 -3.52
CA LEU A 14 7.53 -1.24 -2.97
C LEU A 14 7.11 -1.91 -1.65
N ALA A 15 7.20 -3.24 -1.58
CA ALA A 15 6.90 -4.01 -0.38
C ALA A 15 7.88 -3.68 0.76
N VAL A 16 9.19 -3.71 0.49
CA VAL A 16 10.23 -3.42 1.49
C VAL A 16 10.11 -1.99 2.01
N LEU A 17 9.84 -1.03 1.13
CA LEU A 17 9.62 0.36 1.55
C LEU A 17 8.40 0.47 2.47
N ASN A 18 7.26 -0.14 2.13
CA ASN A 18 6.13 -0.17 3.05
C ASN A 18 6.44 -0.90 4.36
N LEU A 19 7.26 -1.95 4.35
CA LEU A 19 7.62 -2.65 5.58
C LEU A 19 8.49 -1.80 6.52
N VAL A 20 9.50 -1.12 5.97
CA VAL A 20 10.47 -0.33 6.76
C VAL A 20 9.92 1.04 7.17
N THR A 21 9.04 1.63 6.36
CA THR A 21 8.52 3.00 6.61
C THR A 21 7.12 3.00 7.22
N GLY A 22 6.72 1.94 7.92
CA GLY A 22 5.40 1.88 8.60
C GLY A 22 4.19 1.85 7.66
N GLY A 23 4.37 1.43 6.41
CA GLY A 23 3.30 1.20 5.43
C GLY A 23 3.05 2.35 4.45
N CYS A 24 3.89 3.39 4.45
CA CYS A 24 3.59 4.64 3.74
C CYS A 24 4.29 4.81 2.37
N VAL A 25 5.62 4.63 2.33
CA VAL A 25 6.44 5.12 1.21
C VAL A 25 6.20 4.34 -0.08
N GLY A 26 5.91 3.04 0.01
CA GLY A 26 5.55 2.23 -1.16
C GLY A 26 4.29 2.76 -1.85
N TYR A 27 3.26 3.13 -1.09
CA TYR A 27 2.04 3.72 -1.64
C TYR A 27 2.27 5.12 -2.23
N PHE A 28 3.12 5.94 -1.61
CA PHE A 28 3.50 7.23 -2.18
C PHE A 28 4.18 7.08 -3.54
N LEU A 29 5.10 6.13 -3.67
CA LEU A 29 5.81 5.87 -4.93
C LEU A 29 4.88 5.32 -6.01
N MET A 30 3.87 4.54 -5.64
CA MET A 30 2.83 4.12 -6.58
C MET A 30 1.91 5.28 -6.98
N GLY A 31 1.76 6.31 -6.17
CA GLY A 31 0.82 7.42 -6.41
C GLY A 31 -0.47 7.32 -5.60
N GLN A 32 -0.59 6.30 -4.74
CA GLN A 32 -1.76 6.07 -3.88
C GLN A 32 -1.63 6.86 -2.56
N GLN A 33 -1.65 8.20 -2.63
CA GLN A 33 -1.44 9.08 -1.47
C GLN A 33 -2.44 8.87 -0.33
N LYS A 34 -3.71 8.60 -0.66
CA LYS A 34 -4.76 8.35 0.35
C LYS A 34 -4.42 7.15 1.23
N LYS A 35 -3.94 6.07 0.62
CA LYS A 35 -3.54 4.85 1.33
C LYS A 35 -2.26 5.02 2.12
N ALA A 36 -1.33 5.83 1.61
CA ALA A 36 -0.13 6.19 2.35
C ALA A 36 -0.45 6.95 3.64
N ILE A 37 -1.45 7.83 3.62
CA ILE A 37 -1.93 8.53 4.83
C ILE A 37 -2.68 7.54 5.73
N ALA A 38 -3.57 6.73 5.17
CA ALA A 38 -4.32 5.73 5.93
C ALA A 38 -3.40 4.76 6.66
N SER A 39 -2.38 4.22 5.98
CA SER A 39 -1.43 3.27 6.57
C SER A 39 -0.66 3.88 7.76
N ILE A 40 -0.27 5.15 7.68
CA ILE A 40 0.33 5.87 8.83
C ILE A 40 -0.64 5.93 10.00
N ILE A 41 -1.90 6.31 9.74
CA ILE A 41 -2.93 6.42 10.79
C ILE A 41 -3.15 5.06 11.46
N TYR A 42 -3.34 4.00 10.67
CA TYR A 42 -3.48 2.64 11.19
C TYR A 42 -2.24 2.16 11.94
N PHE A 43 -1.03 2.53 11.49
CA PHE A 43 0.22 2.22 12.18
C PHE A 43 0.24 2.83 13.58
N PHE A 44 -0.05 4.13 13.72
CA PHE A 44 -0.10 4.79 15.02
C PHE A 44 -1.21 4.26 15.93
N ILE A 45 -2.41 4.04 15.39
CA ILE A 45 -3.51 3.43 16.15
C ILE A 45 -3.09 2.04 16.63
N GLY A 46 -2.62 1.18 15.74
CA GLY A 46 -2.17 -0.16 16.07
C GLY A 46 -1.02 -0.16 17.08
N PHE A 47 -0.12 0.82 17.00
CA PHE A 47 0.99 0.98 17.94
C PHE A 47 0.49 1.23 19.38
N CYS A 48 -0.58 2.02 19.55
CA CYS A 48 -1.21 2.23 20.86
C CYS A 48 -1.78 0.94 21.48
N PHE A 49 -2.12 -0.05 20.65
CA PHE A 49 -2.64 -1.36 21.08
C PHE A 49 -1.59 -2.50 21.01
N GLY A 50 -0.32 -2.18 20.75
CA GLY A 50 0.76 -3.16 20.64
C GLY A 50 0.77 -4.00 19.35
N ILE A 51 -0.12 -3.70 18.39
CA ILE A 51 -0.25 -4.40 17.10
C ILE A 51 0.27 -3.58 15.91
N GLY A 52 0.94 -2.45 16.17
CA GLY A 52 1.37 -1.50 15.15
C GLY A 52 2.26 -2.11 14.08
N LEU A 53 3.07 -3.12 14.42
CA LEU A 53 3.97 -3.81 13.48
C LEU A 53 3.23 -4.73 12.49
N LEU A 54 1.95 -5.05 12.71
CA LEU A 54 1.17 -5.82 11.74
C LEU A 54 0.73 -4.97 10.54
N VAL A 55 0.56 -3.66 10.74
CA VAL A 55 0.17 -2.73 9.68
C VAL A 55 1.20 -2.65 8.54
N PRO A 56 2.51 -2.45 8.79
CA PRO A 56 3.53 -2.47 7.74
C PRO A 56 3.61 -3.83 7.03
N LEU A 57 3.32 -4.95 7.70
CA LEU A 57 3.28 -6.26 7.05
C LEU A 57 2.12 -6.37 6.06
N ILE A 58 0.92 -5.98 6.47
CA ILE A 58 -0.29 -6.01 5.63
C ILE A 58 -0.11 -5.08 4.42
N THR A 59 0.33 -3.85 4.66
CA THR A 59 0.50 -2.82 3.63
C THR A 59 1.69 -3.10 2.71
N ALA A 60 2.73 -3.78 3.18
CA ALA A 60 3.82 -4.27 2.33
C ALA A 60 3.32 -5.36 1.37
N TYR A 61 2.52 -6.30 1.86
CA TYR A 61 1.96 -7.37 1.03
C TYR A 61 0.97 -6.83 -0.01
N ASP A 62 0.11 -5.91 0.38
CA ASP A 62 -0.78 -5.23 -0.56
C ASP A 62 0.01 -4.45 -1.63
N ALA A 63 1.04 -3.69 -1.22
CA ALA A 63 1.92 -2.99 -2.15
C ALA A 63 2.72 -3.93 -3.07
N TYR A 64 3.07 -5.12 -2.60
CA TYR A 64 3.68 -6.16 -3.44
C TYR A 64 2.72 -6.61 -4.55
N LEU A 65 1.46 -6.91 -4.21
CA LEU A 65 0.46 -7.36 -5.18
C LEU A 65 0.16 -6.28 -6.23
N LEU A 66 0.01 -5.03 -5.79
CA LEU A 66 -0.18 -3.90 -6.68
C LEU A 66 1.09 -3.65 -7.52
N GLY A 67 2.27 -3.69 -6.90
CA GLY A 67 3.54 -3.59 -7.61
C GLY A 67 3.69 -4.66 -8.70
N GLN A 68 3.24 -5.89 -8.45
CA GLN A 68 3.30 -6.99 -9.41
C GLN A 68 2.41 -6.75 -10.62
N LYS A 69 1.19 -6.22 -10.41
CA LYS A 69 0.31 -5.80 -11.51
C LYS A 69 0.96 -4.69 -12.36
N LEU A 70 1.52 -3.65 -11.72
CA LEU A 70 2.23 -2.59 -12.43
C LEU A 70 3.45 -3.11 -13.22
N ALA A 71 4.22 -4.02 -12.63
CA ALA A 71 5.38 -4.65 -13.26
C ALA A 71 4.98 -5.51 -14.47
N ASN A 72 3.80 -6.13 -14.44
CA ASN A 72 3.22 -6.86 -15.57
C ASN A 72 2.66 -5.96 -16.68
N GLY A 73 2.76 -4.63 -16.51
CA GLY A 73 2.21 -3.65 -17.44
C GLY A 73 0.71 -3.42 -17.30
N GLU A 74 0.08 -3.94 -16.25
CA GLU A 74 -1.33 -3.68 -15.94
C GLU A 74 -1.50 -2.27 -15.36
N THR A 75 -2.68 -1.69 -15.57
CA THR A 75 -3.07 -0.44 -14.94
C THR A 75 -3.83 -0.72 -13.64
N ILE A 76 -3.59 0.14 -12.65
CA ILE A 76 -4.22 0.05 -11.33
C ILE A 76 -5.00 1.32 -11.07
N GLU A 77 -6.17 1.21 -10.45
CA GLU A 77 -6.90 2.41 -10.00
C GLU A 77 -6.25 3.04 -8.76
N ASP A 78 -6.44 4.36 -8.60
CA ASP A 78 -5.91 5.10 -7.43
C ASP A 78 -6.30 4.48 -6.07
N ASN A 79 -7.46 3.80 -6.01
CA ASN A 79 -8.00 3.16 -4.80
C ASN A 79 -7.97 1.63 -4.83
N GLU A 80 -7.43 0.99 -5.87
CA GLU A 80 -7.46 -0.47 -5.99
C GLU A 80 -6.51 -1.14 -5.00
N ASN A 81 -7.01 -2.11 -4.22
CA ASN A 81 -6.22 -2.89 -3.28
C ASN A 81 -5.93 -4.28 -3.84
N GLY A 82 -4.74 -4.81 -3.57
CA GLY A 82 -4.43 -6.22 -3.77
C GLY A 82 -5.12 -7.10 -2.73
N LEU A 83 -5.32 -6.57 -1.51
CA LEU A 83 -6.05 -7.24 -0.43
C LEU A 83 -7.50 -6.76 -0.35
N GLY A 84 -8.43 -7.67 -0.64
CA GLY A 84 -9.86 -7.37 -0.70
C GLY A 84 -10.48 -6.85 0.60
N PHE A 85 -9.91 -7.14 1.79
CA PHE A 85 -10.45 -6.59 3.04
C PHE A 85 -10.06 -5.12 3.28
N LEU A 86 -8.98 -4.64 2.66
CA LEU A 86 -8.55 -3.25 2.82
C LEU A 86 -9.60 -2.29 2.24
N SER A 87 -10.35 -2.69 1.22
CA SER A 87 -11.43 -1.86 0.66
C SER A 87 -12.58 -1.58 1.65
N SER A 88 -12.66 -2.33 2.76
CA SER A 88 -13.62 -2.09 3.83
C SER A 88 -13.12 -1.11 4.90
N LEU A 89 -11.83 -0.74 4.84
CA LEU A 89 -11.19 0.14 5.81
C LEU A 89 -11.19 1.59 5.31
N PRO A 90 -11.59 2.56 6.17
CA PRO A 90 -11.48 3.98 5.88
C PRO A 90 -10.10 4.39 5.34
N GLY A 91 -10.08 5.05 4.19
CA GLY A 91 -8.85 5.54 3.56
C GLY A 91 -8.16 4.54 2.61
N PHE A 92 -8.64 3.30 2.54
CA PHE A 92 -8.24 2.30 1.54
C PHE A 92 -9.31 2.06 0.47
N SER A 93 -10.52 2.60 0.65
CA SER A 93 -11.66 2.57 -0.29
C SER A 93 -11.73 3.77 -1.21
#